data_AF-B4SF78-F1
#
_entry.id   AF-B4SF78-F1
#
_cell.length_a   1.000
_cell.length_b   1.000
_cell.length_c   1.000
_cell.angle_alpha   90.00
_cell.angle_beta   90.00
_cell.angle_gamma   90.00
#
_symmetry.space_group_name_H-M   'P 1'
#
loop_
_entity.id
_entity.type
_entity.pdbx_description
1 polymer ?
#
loop_
_entity_poly.entity_id
_entity_poly.type
_entity_poly.pdbx_seq_one_letter_code
_entity_poly.pdbx_strand_id
1 'polypeptide(L)'
;MKQLKTLLFLLLFSLPALAFADLTGKWSCNDGGNYYLRQLGKEVFWFGERSPTAPVWSNVASGYIDGNQIILRWADVPKGQIMQEGILILRLDTPNKATATYKTGGFGGSIWTRP
;
A
#
# COMPACT_ATOMS: atom_id res chain seq x y z
N MET A 1 39.95 -27.08 -25.01
CA MET A 1 39.70 -25.67 -24.63
C MET A 1 38.64 -24.97 -25.50
N LYS A 2 37.46 -25.55 -25.75
CA LYS A 2 36.41 -24.87 -26.55
C LYS A 2 34.94 -25.12 -26.13
N GLN A 3 34.68 -25.74 -24.97
CA GLN A 3 33.31 -26.10 -24.55
C GLN A 3 32.95 -25.60 -23.13
N LEU A 4 33.69 -24.64 -22.56
CA LEU A 4 33.44 -24.17 -21.19
C LEU A 4 32.88 -22.74 -21.10
N LYS A 5 32.49 -22.11 -22.22
CA LYS A 5 32.05 -20.70 -22.19
C LYS A 5 30.53 -20.48 -22.27
N THR A 6 29.72 -21.52 -22.45
CA THR A 6 28.27 -21.33 -22.68
C THR A 6 27.42 -21.48 -21.40
N LEU A 7 27.97 -21.96 -20.29
CA LEU A 7 27.18 -22.21 -19.07
C LEU A 7 27.02 -20.99 -18.13
N LEU A 8 27.73 -19.89 -18.38
CA LEU A 8 27.77 -18.73 -17.47
C LEU A 8 26.77 -17.61 -17.80
N PHE A 9 25.98 -17.75 -18.88
CA PHE A 9 25.05 -16.69 -19.32
C PHE A 9 23.57 -16.93 -18.95
N LEU A 10 23.23 -18.12 -18.41
CA LEU A 10 21.86 -18.49 -18.05
C LEU A 10 21.52 -18.30 -16.55
N LEU A 11 22.52 -18.01 -15.71
CA LEU A 11 22.34 -17.87 -14.25
C LEU A 11 22.12 -16.42 -13.77
N LEU A 12 22.28 -15.43 -14.63
CA LEU A 12 22.15 -14.01 -14.26
C LEU A 12 20.71 -13.45 -14.35
N PHE A 13 19.76 -14.22 -14.87
CA PHE A 13 18.35 -13.81 -15.01
C PHE A 13 17.37 -14.56 -14.09
N SER A 14 17.86 -15.50 -13.27
CA SER A 14 17.02 -16.30 -12.37
C SER A 14 17.20 -15.93 -10.90
N LEU A 15 17.44 -14.65 -10.59
CA LEU A 15 17.09 -14.17 -9.26
C LEU A 15 15.58 -13.98 -9.28
N PRO A 16 14.80 -14.76 -8.50
CA PRO A 16 13.39 -14.43 -8.35
C PRO A 16 13.38 -12.98 -7.88
N ALA A 17 12.76 -12.09 -8.65
CA ALA A 17 12.34 -10.81 -8.10
C ALA A 17 11.63 -11.16 -6.80
N LEU A 18 12.07 -10.59 -5.67
CA LEU A 18 11.39 -10.75 -4.40
C LEU A 18 9.92 -10.41 -4.68
N ALA A 19 9.10 -11.44 -4.82
CA ALA A 19 7.71 -11.29 -5.18
C ALA A 19 7.09 -10.65 -3.96
N PHE A 20 6.86 -9.35 -4.07
CA PHE A 20 6.19 -8.62 -3.02
C PHE A 20 4.86 -9.30 -2.77
N ALA A 21 4.51 -9.53 -1.51
CA ALA A 21 3.21 -10.12 -1.19
C ALA A 21 2.12 -9.28 -1.89
N ASP A 22 1.16 -9.93 -2.55
CA ASP A 22 0.03 -9.21 -3.14
C ASP A 22 -0.75 -8.55 -1.99
N LEU A 23 -0.71 -7.22 -1.95
CA LEU A 23 -1.36 -6.42 -0.92
C LEU A 23 -2.82 -6.14 -1.23
N THR A 24 -3.30 -6.52 -2.42
CA THR A 24 -4.70 -6.34 -2.83
C THR A 24 -5.63 -6.94 -1.79
N GLY A 25 -6.65 -6.19 -1.41
CA GLY A 25 -7.70 -6.67 -0.53
C GLY A 25 -8.25 -5.59 0.38
N LYS A 26 -9.10 -6.04 1.30
CA LYS A 26 -9.68 -5.19 2.33
C LYS A 26 -8.78 -5.21 3.56
N TRP A 27 -8.40 -4.02 4.00
CA TRP A 27 -7.64 -3.77 5.21
C TRP A 27 -8.50 -3.00 6.21
N SER A 28 -8.40 -3.36 7.48
CA SER A 28 -8.99 -2.62 8.60
C SER A 28 -7.91 -1.76 9.24
N CYS A 29 -8.27 -0.56 9.71
CA CYS A 29 -7.33 0.29 10.43
C CYS A 29 -7.81 0.58 11.85
N ASN A 30 -6.88 0.95 12.73
CA ASN A 30 -7.16 1.30 14.13
C ASN A 30 -7.92 2.64 14.32
N ASP A 31 -8.21 3.38 13.24
CA ASP A 31 -9.18 4.50 13.23
C ASP A 31 -10.65 4.04 13.04
N GLY A 32 -10.86 2.72 12.93
CA GLY A 32 -12.17 2.12 12.68
C GLY A 32 -12.61 2.15 11.20
N GLY A 33 -11.73 2.58 10.29
CA GLY A 33 -11.97 2.62 8.85
C GLY A 33 -11.66 1.32 8.14
N ASN A 34 -12.29 1.13 6.99
CA ASN A 34 -11.99 0.08 6.03
C ASN A 34 -11.29 0.68 4.81
N TYR A 35 -10.29 -0.03 4.30
CA TYR A 35 -9.44 0.40 3.20
C TYR A 35 -9.39 -0.70 2.14
N TYR A 36 -9.83 -0.39 0.93
CA TYR A 36 -9.89 -1.29 -0.21
C TYR A 36 -8.68 -1.02 -1.09
N LEU A 37 -7.62 -1.79 -0.87
CA LEU A 37 -6.33 -1.61 -1.52
C LEU A 37 -6.27 -2.44 -2.81
N ARG A 38 -5.79 -1.84 -3.89
CA ARG A 38 -5.45 -2.50 -5.14
C ARG A 38 -3.97 -2.26 -5.47
N GLN A 39 -3.23 -3.34 -5.64
CA GLN A 39 -1.84 -3.30 -6.10
C GLN A 39 -1.76 -3.70 -7.58
N LEU A 40 -1.01 -2.93 -8.37
CA LEU A 40 -0.66 -3.21 -9.77
C LEU A 40 0.85 -3.08 -9.94
N GLY A 41 1.57 -4.20 -9.84
CA GLY A 41 3.04 -4.18 -9.78
C GLY A 41 3.52 -3.39 -8.56
N LYS A 42 4.17 -2.24 -8.78
CA LYS A 42 4.57 -1.32 -7.70
C LYS A 42 3.52 -0.26 -7.40
N GLU A 43 2.53 -0.05 -8.26
CA GLU A 43 1.51 0.96 -8.03
C GLU A 43 0.49 0.48 -7.00
N VAL A 44 0.04 1.41 -6.16
CA VAL A 44 -0.98 1.17 -5.15
C VAL A 44 -2.06 2.23 -5.27
N PHE A 45 -3.30 1.78 -5.22
CA PHE A 45 -4.48 2.61 -5.11
C PHE A 45 -5.28 2.13 -3.90
N TRP A 46 -5.95 3.04 -3.21
CA TRP A 46 -7.00 2.64 -2.29
C TRP A 46 -8.21 3.54 -2.32
N PHE A 47 -9.30 3.01 -1.79
CA PHE A 47 -10.42 3.76 -1.26
C PHE A 47 -10.56 3.45 0.23
N GLY A 48 -10.62 4.46 1.08
CA GLY A 48 -10.79 4.36 2.52
C GLY A 48 -12.10 5.00 2.98
N GLU A 49 -12.80 4.38 3.94
CA GLU A 49 -14.02 4.93 4.50
C GLU A 49 -14.29 4.52 5.95
N ARG A 50 -14.93 5.41 6.71
CA ARG A 50 -15.35 5.14 8.09
C ARG A 50 -16.54 4.20 8.20
N SER A 51 -17.47 4.27 7.25
CA SER A 51 -18.69 3.48 7.17
C SER A 51 -19.23 3.46 5.74
N PRO A 52 -19.93 2.39 5.33
CA PRO A 52 -20.48 2.29 3.97
C PRO A 52 -21.51 3.38 3.63
N THR A 53 -22.28 3.80 4.63
CA THR A 53 -23.36 4.79 4.52
C THR A 53 -22.99 6.04 5.30
N ALA A 54 -23.16 7.21 4.66
CA ALA A 54 -22.96 8.54 5.24
C ALA A 54 -21.73 8.65 6.18
N PRO A 55 -20.52 8.26 5.72
CA PRO A 55 -19.36 8.31 6.58
C PRO A 55 -18.97 9.74 6.93
N VAL A 56 -18.41 9.95 8.12
CA VAL A 56 -17.84 11.25 8.50
C VAL A 56 -16.68 11.63 7.57
N TRP A 57 -15.91 10.65 7.12
CA TRP A 57 -14.81 10.80 6.18
C TRP A 57 -14.71 9.62 5.22
N SER A 58 -14.19 9.89 4.03
CA SER A 58 -13.82 8.90 3.03
C SER A 58 -12.69 9.47 2.21
N ASN A 59 -11.69 8.68 1.85
CA ASN A 59 -10.55 9.14 1.05
C ASN A 59 -10.21 8.17 -0.07
N VAL A 60 -9.45 8.69 -1.03
CA VAL A 60 -8.71 7.91 -2.00
C VAL A 60 -7.23 8.18 -1.81
N ALA A 61 -6.40 7.19 -2.16
CA ALA A 61 -4.97 7.38 -2.20
C ALA A 61 -4.38 6.67 -3.41
N SER A 62 -3.27 7.21 -3.90
CA SER A 62 -2.46 6.60 -4.94
C SER A 62 -0.98 6.80 -4.66
N GLY A 63 -0.17 5.84 -5.05
CA GLY A 63 1.27 5.93 -4.94
C GLY A 63 1.95 4.62 -5.28
N TYR A 64 3.05 4.30 -4.60
CA TYR A 64 3.88 3.15 -4.97
C TYR A 64 4.54 2.47 -3.78
N ILE A 65 4.95 1.23 -4.03
CA ILE A 65 5.74 0.41 -3.13
C ILE A 65 7.23 0.64 -3.41
N ASP A 66 7.99 0.96 -2.37
CA ASP A 66 9.45 1.03 -2.41
C ASP A 66 10.05 0.33 -1.19
N GLY A 67 10.86 -0.70 -1.42
CA GLY A 67 11.34 -1.58 -0.35
C GLY A 67 10.16 -2.13 0.46
N ASN A 68 10.19 -1.96 1.78
CA ASN A 68 9.10 -2.34 2.68
C ASN A 68 8.12 -1.18 2.98
N GLN A 69 8.08 -0.15 2.14
CA GLN A 69 7.22 1.02 2.33
C GLN A 69 6.15 1.13 1.25
N ILE A 70 5.00 1.69 1.62
CA ILE A 70 3.99 2.19 0.70
C ILE A 70 3.95 3.70 0.86
N ILE A 71 4.28 4.43 -0.20
CA ILE A 71 4.33 5.90 -0.21
C ILE A 71 3.11 6.39 -0.98
N LEU A 72 2.23 7.15 -0.33
CA LEU A 72 0.92 7.54 -0.86
C LEU A 72 0.72 9.05 -0.77
N ARG A 73 0.09 9.64 -1.79
CA ARG A 73 -0.69 10.88 -1.67
C ARG A 73 -2.15 10.50 -1.50
N TRP A 74 -2.85 11.16 -0.59
CA TRP A 74 -4.24 10.90 -0.29
C TRP A 74 -5.06 12.20 -0.23
N ALA A 75 -6.34 12.09 -0.50
CA ALA A 75 -7.31 13.17 -0.36
C ALA A 75 -8.67 12.60 0.05
N ASP A 76 -9.36 13.28 0.95
CA ASP A 76 -10.76 13.01 1.23
C ASP A 76 -11.63 13.38 0.02
N VAL A 77 -12.74 12.65 -0.14
CA VAL A 77 -13.68 12.76 -1.26
C VAL A 77 -15.11 12.99 -0.73
N PRO A 78 -16.02 13.59 -1.51
CA PRO A 78 -17.32 14.07 -1.03
C PRO A 78 -18.37 12.96 -0.83
N LYS A 79 -17.94 11.76 -0.42
CA LYS A 79 -18.82 10.78 0.23
C LYS A 79 -18.92 11.05 1.74
N GLY A 80 -17.90 11.68 2.34
CA GLY A 80 -17.93 12.24 3.70
C GLY A 80 -17.94 13.77 3.73
N GLN A 81 -17.81 14.34 4.92
CA GLN A 81 -17.83 15.80 5.14
C GLN A 81 -16.43 16.40 5.31
N ILE A 82 -15.46 15.60 5.76
CA ILE A 82 -14.06 16.02 5.87
C ILE A 82 -13.47 16.09 4.45
N MET A 83 -12.64 17.12 4.19
CA MET A 83 -12.02 17.41 2.90
C MET A 83 -10.51 17.70 3.07
N GLN A 84 -9.80 16.87 3.85
CA GLN A 84 -8.36 17.01 4.05
C GLN A 84 -7.57 16.25 2.97
N GLU A 85 -6.27 16.55 2.87
CA GLU A 85 -5.36 15.85 1.98
C GLU A 85 -3.93 15.86 2.52
N GLY A 86 -3.09 14.95 2.03
CA GLY A 86 -1.71 14.92 2.44
C GLY A 86 -0.91 13.75 1.88
N ILE A 87 0.18 13.48 2.58
CA ILE A 87 1.10 12.37 2.32
C ILE A 87 0.98 11.37 3.46
N LEU A 88 1.04 10.10 3.11
CA LEU A 88 1.02 8.98 4.02
C LEU A 88 2.12 7.99 3.62
N ILE A 89 3.01 7.66 4.54
CA ILE A 89 3.99 6.59 4.35
C ILE A 89 3.70 5.49 5.35
N LEU A 90 3.51 4.28 4.83
CA LEU A 90 3.29 3.07 5.61
C LEU A 90 4.53 2.19 5.51
N ARG A 91 4.97 1.64 6.63
CA ARG A 91 5.92 0.51 6.65
C ARG A 91 5.13 -0.78 6.74
N LEU A 92 5.44 -1.74 5.88
CA LEU A 92 4.97 -3.11 5.96
C LEU A 92 5.78 -3.86 7.01
N ASP A 93 5.12 -4.17 8.13
CA ASP A 93 5.71 -4.96 9.22
C ASP A 93 5.65 -6.46 8.88
N THR A 94 4.55 -6.88 8.25
CA THR A 94 4.33 -8.22 7.69
C THR A 94 3.46 -8.09 6.43
N PRO A 95 3.27 -9.15 5.63
CA PRO A 95 2.33 -9.14 4.51
C PRO A 95 0.89 -8.75 4.87
N ASN A 96 0.51 -8.85 6.16
CA ASN A 96 -0.85 -8.61 6.66
C ASN A 96 -0.91 -7.49 7.71
N LYS A 97 0.19 -6.75 7.93
CA LYS A 97 0.26 -5.64 8.88
C LYS A 97 1.12 -4.51 8.36
N ALA A 98 0.57 -3.30 8.34
CA ALA A 98 1.29 -2.08 8.02
C ALA A 98 1.13 -1.03 9.14
N THR A 99 2.16 -0.24 9.38
CA THR A 99 2.17 0.85 10.37
C THR A 99 2.54 2.16 9.69
N ALA A 100 1.79 3.24 9.96
CA ALA A 100 2.16 4.57 9.48
C ALA A 100 3.46 5.05 10.13
N THR A 101 4.40 5.49 9.33
CA THR A 101 5.68 6.09 9.78
C THR A 101 5.74 7.58 9.52
N TYR A 102 4.93 8.09 8.59
CA TYR A 102 4.83 9.52 8.29
C TYR A 102 3.41 9.88 7.84
N LYS A 103 2.88 11.01 8.34
CA LYS A 103 1.52 11.48 8.06
C LYS A 103 1.49 13.01 8.01
N THR A 104 0.84 13.58 7.01
CA THR A 104 0.44 14.99 6.98
C THR A 104 -1.08 15.12 6.82
N GLY A 105 -1.61 16.34 6.90
CA GLY A 105 -3.03 16.59 6.65
C GLY A 105 -3.99 15.97 7.66
N GLY A 106 -3.53 15.70 8.90
CA GLY A 106 -4.39 15.21 9.97
C GLY A 106 -4.86 13.74 9.84
N PHE A 107 -4.20 12.92 9.03
CA PHE A 107 -4.61 11.54 8.80
C PHE A 107 -4.70 10.69 10.09
N GLY A 108 -5.88 10.11 10.36
CA GLY A 108 -6.21 9.43 11.62
C GLY A 108 -5.56 8.05 11.79
N GLY A 109 -5.65 7.20 10.77
CA GLY A 109 -5.15 5.82 10.82
C GLY A 109 -3.66 5.70 11.11
N SER A 110 -3.27 4.61 11.79
CA SER A 110 -1.86 4.35 12.13
C SER A 110 -1.45 2.88 12.01
N ILE A 111 -2.37 1.92 12.11
CA ILE A 111 -2.07 0.49 12.00
C ILE A 111 -3.15 -0.16 11.15
N TRP A 112 -2.75 -0.78 10.05
CA TRP A 112 -3.61 -1.52 9.13
C TRP A 112 -3.36 -3.01 9.30
N THR A 113 -4.43 -3.80 9.31
CA THR A 113 -4.38 -5.26 9.33
C THR A 113 -5.36 -5.85 8.32
N ARG A 114 -5.03 -7.03 7.80
CA ARG A 114 -5.94 -7.88 7.03
C ARG A 114 -5.87 -9.33 7.53
N PRO A 115 -6.88 -10.17 7.22
CA PRO A 115 -6.87 -11.60 7.56
C PRO A 115 -5.66 -12.36 7.02
#